data_AF-A0A7Z9TCK9-F1
#
_entry.id   AF-A0A7Z9TCK9-F1
#
_cell.length_a   1.000
_cell.length_b   1.000
_cell.length_c   1.000
_cell.angle_alpha   90.00
_cell.angle_beta   90.00
_cell.angle_gamma   90.00
#
_symmetry.space_group_name_H-M   'P 1'
#
loop_
_entity.id
_entity.type
_entity.pdbx_description
1 polymer ?
#
loop_
_entity_poly.entity_id
_entity_poly.type
_entity_poly.pdbx_seq_one_letter_code
_entity_poly.pdbx_strand_id
1 'polypeptide(L)'
;MAETRHPLLAKEDWWAIWLSGLLISGVVLEFITSVPGVGRWSTLPTEAFPGRVSGLLSLGLGLVIITAIAVQIMSGNGRRYATAFIPVFALAVLAYTVANQTGIRAAGFGYAFWALLIGLFIANTIGTPQWMKSAIRSELYIKTGLVFLGAEILFGNILNLGLPGLFVAWFVTPVVLIFMYQFGTRILKIGSRSLVIVIAAATSVCGVSAAIAVAAAARAKKEELTLAVGMSLIFTVVMMVAMPALVRALGMDPVVGAAWIGGTIDATGAVVAAGALLGEQAEQIAAVVKMVQNMLIGVVAFLVAVFWVTR
;
A
#
# COMPACT_ATOMS: atom_id res chain seq x y z
N MET A 1 24.61 -24.84 -2.45
CA MET A 1 25.29 -23.98 -1.46
C MET A 1 24.61 -22.62 -1.49
N ALA A 2 23.63 -22.41 -0.61
CA ALA A 2 23.01 -21.10 -0.44
C ALA A 2 23.82 -20.37 0.63
N GLU A 3 24.77 -19.55 0.20
CA GLU A 3 25.40 -18.57 1.10
C GLU A 3 24.31 -17.80 1.85
N THR A 4 24.47 -17.73 3.15
CA THR A 4 23.68 -16.90 4.07
C THR A 4 23.82 -15.44 3.66
N ARG A 5 22.98 -14.99 2.71
CA ARG A 5 22.95 -13.61 2.24
C ARG A 5 22.69 -12.68 3.42
N HIS A 6 23.46 -11.60 3.50
CA HIS A 6 23.34 -10.61 4.57
C HIS A 6 21.87 -10.14 4.69
N PRO A 7 21.29 -10.04 5.90
CA PRO A 7 19.86 -9.79 6.10
C PRO A 7 19.35 -8.49 5.45
N LEU A 8 20.23 -7.53 5.19
CA LEU A 8 19.94 -6.31 4.46
C LEU A 8 19.68 -6.54 2.96
N LEU A 9 20.38 -7.50 2.34
CA LEU A 9 20.28 -7.76 0.89
C LEU A 9 19.14 -8.72 0.54
N ALA A 10 18.61 -9.45 1.51
CA ALA A 10 17.59 -10.48 1.32
C ALA A 10 16.14 -9.98 1.45
N LYS A 11 15.91 -8.80 2.07
CA LYS A 11 14.57 -8.29 2.39
C LYS A 11 14.08 -7.22 1.41
N GLU A 12 12.80 -7.27 1.05
CA GLU A 12 12.17 -6.29 0.14
C GLU A 12 12.16 -4.88 0.73
N ASP A 13 12.11 -4.77 2.06
CA ASP A 13 12.08 -3.47 2.77
C ASP A 13 13.30 -2.60 2.44
N TRP A 14 14.50 -3.18 2.46
CA TRP A 14 15.75 -2.46 2.18
C TRP A 14 15.88 -2.12 0.69
N TRP A 15 15.45 -3.03 -0.18
CA TRP A 15 15.42 -2.77 -1.61
C TRP A 15 14.44 -1.67 -1.99
N ALA A 16 13.31 -1.57 -1.31
CA ALA A 16 12.40 -0.45 -1.51
C ALA A 16 13.10 0.89 -1.20
N ILE A 17 13.88 0.97 -0.12
CA ILE A 17 14.64 2.17 0.25
C ILE A 17 15.75 2.46 -0.78
N TRP A 18 16.56 1.47 -1.15
CA TRP A 18 17.67 1.68 -2.08
C TRP A 18 17.22 2.02 -3.49
N LEU A 19 16.20 1.35 -4.02
CA LEU A 19 15.64 1.68 -5.34
C LEU A 19 15.08 3.09 -5.36
N SER A 20 14.35 3.47 -4.31
CA SER A 20 13.81 4.83 -4.20
C SER A 20 14.92 5.86 -4.09
N GLY A 21 15.95 5.62 -3.27
CA GLY A 21 17.09 6.52 -3.14
C GLY A 21 17.84 6.70 -4.45
N LEU A 22 18.07 5.62 -5.20
CA LEU A 22 18.71 5.65 -6.51
C LEU A 22 17.90 6.49 -7.51
N LEU A 23 16.60 6.27 -7.58
CA LEU A 23 15.73 6.97 -8.51
C LEU A 23 15.53 8.44 -8.11
N ILE A 24 15.37 8.74 -6.82
CA ILE A 24 15.34 10.12 -6.30
C ILE A 24 16.64 10.84 -6.65
N SER A 25 17.80 10.18 -6.49
CA SER A 25 19.09 10.74 -6.89
C SER A 25 19.13 11.02 -8.40
N GLY A 26 18.56 10.13 -9.22
CA GLY A 26 18.40 10.34 -10.66
C GLY A 26 17.51 11.55 -11.02
N VAL A 27 16.45 11.81 -10.24
CA VAL A 27 15.62 13.02 -10.39
C VAL A 27 16.39 14.27 -9.98
N VAL A 28 17.07 14.25 -8.83
CA VAL A 28 17.86 15.39 -8.31
C VAL A 28 19.02 15.76 -9.23
N LEU A 29 19.64 14.76 -9.87
CA LEU A 29 20.71 14.95 -10.85
C LEU A 29 20.18 15.24 -12.27
N GLU A 30 18.88 15.47 -12.43
CA GLU A 30 18.21 15.76 -13.71
C GLU A 30 18.35 14.66 -14.79
N PHE A 31 18.75 13.45 -14.41
CA PHE A 31 18.72 12.28 -15.32
C PHE A 31 17.29 11.81 -15.61
N ILE A 32 16.34 12.10 -14.71
CA ILE A 32 14.92 11.78 -14.86
C ILE A 32 14.14 13.09 -14.83
N THR A 33 13.77 13.60 -16.00
CA THR A 33 13.08 14.89 -16.15
C THR A 33 11.57 14.74 -16.35
N SER A 34 11.10 13.57 -16.77
CA SER A 34 9.67 13.29 -16.95
C SER A 34 9.38 11.80 -16.84
N VAL A 35 8.16 11.48 -16.37
CA VAL A 35 7.65 10.11 -16.34
C VAL A 35 6.70 9.91 -17.52
N PRO A 36 7.01 9.00 -18.47
CA PRO A 36 6.14 8.72 -19.60
C PRO A 36 4.80 8.14 -19.14
N GLY A 37 3.69 8.71 -19.63
CA GLY A 37 2.34 8.26 -19.29
C GLY A 37 1.47 8.03 -20.54
N VAL A 38 0.36 7.33 -20.37
CA VAL A 38 -0.65 7.10 -21.40
C VAL A 38 -1.50 8.35 -21.62
N GLY A 39 -1.83 8.66 -22.87
CA GLY A 39 -2.68 9.80 -23.25
C GLY A 39 -4.15 9.58 -22.91
N ARG A 40 -4.92 10.68 -22.89
CA ARG A 40 -6.38 10.61 -22.86
C ARG A 40 -6.90 10.22 -24.23
N TRP A 41 -7.99 9.48 -24.25
CA TRP A 41 -8.69 9.09 -25.48
C TRP A 41 -10.20 9.23 -25.29
N SER A 42 -10.94 9.15 -26.40
CA SER A 42 -12.40 9.26 -26.38
C SER A 42 -13.09 8.23 -27.25
N THR A 43 -12.58 7.97 -28.46
CA THR A 43 -13.22 7.04 -29.39
C THR A 43 -12.45 5.74 -29.50
N LEU A 44 -11.14 5.83 -29.78
CA LEU A 44 -10.27 4.68 -30.01
C LEU A 44 -9.13 4.66 -28.99
N PRO A 45 -8.86 3.51 -28.32
CA PRO A 45 -7.74 3.39 -27.37
C PRO A 45 -6.37 3.69 -27.98
N THR A 46 -6.23 3.51 -29.30
CA THR A 46 -4.99 3.81 -30.04
C THR A 46 -4.62 5.28 -30.02
N GLU A 47 -5.58 6.20 -29.81
CA GLU A 47 -5.34 7.64 -29.65
C GLU A 47 -4.49 7.95 -28.41
N ALA A 48 -4.41 7.03 -27.45
CA ALA A 48 -3.68 7.22 -26.20
C ALA A 48 -2.15 7.09 -26.34
N PHE A 49 -1.66 6.56 -27.47
CA PHE A 49 -0.27 6.15 -27.67
C PHE A 49 0.62 6.97 -28.63
N PRO A 50 0.12 7.84 -29.54
CA PRO A 50 0.97 8.59 -30.45
C PRO A 50 2.05 9.39 -29.70
N GLY A 51 3.32 9.21 -30.10
CA GLY A 51 4.48 9.89 -29.47
C GLY A 51 4.85 9.42 -28.06
N ARG A 52 4.13 8.45 -27.47
CA ARG A 52 4.31 7.99 -26.08
C ARG A 52 4.85 6.57 -25.96
N VAL A 53 4.76 5.77 -27.03
CA VAL A 53 5.20 4.37 -27.04
C VAL A 53 6.67 4.21 -26.67
N SER A 54 7.56 5.03 -27.26
CA SER A 54 9.00 4.99 -26.97
C SER A 54 9.29 5.28 -25.49
N GLY A 55 8.59 6.24 -24.90
CA GLY A 55 8.68 6.55 -23.47
C GLY A 55 8.16 5.43 -22.58
N LEU A 56 7.03 4.80 -22.93
CA LEU A 56 6.51 3.66 -22.17
C LEU A 56 7.43 2.44 -22.23
N LEU A 57 8.06 2.21 -23.39
CA LEU A 57 9.05 1.14 -23.56
C LEU A 57 10.33 1.42 -22.77
N SER A 58 10.83 2.66 -22.79
CA SER A 58 12.01 3.03 -22.00
C SER A 58 11.74 2.96 -20.50
N LEU A 59 10.54 3.37 -20.05
CA LEU A 59 10.10 3.22 -18.67
C LEU A 59 10.03 1.73 -18.28
N GLY A 60 9.37 0.90 -19.08
CA GLY A 60 9.27 -0.54 -18.83
C GLY A 60 10.64 -1.22 -18.79
N LEU A 61 11.55 -0.85 -19.70
CA LEU A 61 12.92 -1.35 -19.75
C LEU A 61 13.73 -0.90 -18.53
N GLY A 62 13.66 0.38 -18.17
CA GLY A 62 14.34 0.92 -17.00
C GLY A 62 13.86 0.24 -15.71
N LEU A 63 12.55 0.15 -15.52
CA LEU A 63 11.95 -0.50 -14.36
C LEU A 63 12.31 -1.98 -14.27
N VAL A 64 12.24 -2.74 -15.38
CA VAL A 64 12.58 -4.16 -15.34
C VAL A 64 14.07 -4.36 -15.04
N ILE A 65 14.96 -3.51 -15.56
CA ILE A 65 16.41 -3.64 -15.29
C ILE A 65 16.68 -3.41 -13.80
N ILE A 66 16.24 -2.30 -13.24
CA ILE A 66 16.55 -1.96 -11.84
C ILE A 66 15.92 -2.97 -10.87
N THR A 67 14.69 -3.40 -11.13
CA THR A 67 14.00 -4.34 -10.25
C THR A 67 14.47 -5.79 -10.45
N ALA A 68 14.85 -6.20 -11.67
CA ALA A 68 15.45 -7.51 -11.91
C ALA A 68 16.83 -7.64 -11.23
N ILE A 69 17.64 -6.57 -11.21
CA ILE A 69 18.91 -6.53 -10.47
C ILE A 69 18.63 -6.72 -8.97
N ALA A 70 17.68 -5.97 -8.41
CA ALA A 70 17.26 -6.13 -7.01
C ALA A 70 16.85 -7.57 -6.72
N VAL A 71 15.98 -8.15 -7.54
CA VAL A 71 15.48 -9.53 -7.36
C VAL A 71 16.56 -10.59 -7.58
N GLN A 72 17.53 -10.35 -8.47
CA GLN A 72 18.70 -11.21 -8.65
C GLN A 72 19.53 -11.27 -7.36
N ILE A 73 19.78 -10.12 -6.74
CA ILE A 73 20.55 -10.02 -5.50
C ILE A 73 19.77 -10.57 -4.31
N MET A 74 18.44 -10.45 -4.29
CA MET A 74 17.60 -11.01 -3.25
C MET A 74 17.45 -12.54 -3.33
N SER A 75 17.07 -13.05 -4.50
CA SER A 75 16.55 -14.42 -4.66
C SER A 75 17.26 -15.25 -5.74
N GLY A 76 18.17 -14.64 -6.52
CA GLY A 76 18.92 -15.32 -7.59
C GLY A 76 18.12 -15.57 -8.88
N ASN A 77 16.85 -15.14 -8.93
CA ASN A 77 15.91 -15.45 -10.02
C ASN A 77 15.55 -14.22 -10.88
N GLY A 78 16.46 -13.26 -11.04
CA GLY A 78 16.23 -12.00 -11.78
C GLY A 78 15.80 -12.21 -13.24
N ARG A 79 16.31 -13.25 -13.92
CA ARG A 79 15.86 -13.58 -15.30
C ARG A 79 14.39 -14.03 -15.36
N ARG A 80 13.97 -14.86 -14.40
CA ARG A 80 12.57 -15.29 -14.28
C ARG A 80 11.67 -14.12 -13.93
N TYR A 81 12.15 -13.24 -13.06
CA TYR A 81 11.47 -11.99 -12.75
C TYR A 81 11.30 -11.09 -13.98
N ALA A 82 12.36 -10.88 -14.77
CA ALA A 82 12.31 -9.99 -15.94
C ALA A 82 11.29 -10.48 -16.98
N THR A 83 11.23 -11.79 -17.23
CA THR A 83 10.23 -12.38 -18.14
C THR A 83 8.80 -12.27 -17.59
N ALA A 84 8.62 -12.43 -16.27
CA ALA A 84 7.34 -12.26 -15.61
C ALA A 84 6.89 -10.80 -15.47
N PHE A 85 7.82 -9.84 -15.49
CA PHE A 85 7.53 -8.41 -15.39
C PHE A 85 6.80 -7.88 -16.62
N ILE A 86 7.16 -8.36 -17.81
CA ILE A 86 6.58 -7.92 -19.10
C ILE A 86 5.03 -7.97 -19.10
N PRO A 87 4.37 -9.11 -18.80
CA PRO A 87 2.90 -9.15 -18.77
C PRO A 87 2.31 -8.33 -17.62
N VAL A 88 2.97 -8.25 -16.46
CA VAL A 88 2.50 -7.43 -15.33
C VAL A 88 2.51 -5.95 -15.71
N PHE A 89 3.58 -5.48 -16.35
CA PHE A 89 3.69 -4.13 -16.87
C PHE A 89 2.67 -3.87 -17.99
N ALA A 90 2.47 -4.81 -18.90
CA ALA A 90 1.45 -4.70 -19.95
C ALA A 90 0.03 -4.58 -19.36
N LEU A 91 -0.30 -5.37 -18.33
CA LEU A 91 -1.58 -5.27 -17.62
C LEU A 91 -1.72 -3.93 -16.89
N ALA A 92 -0.64 -3.40 -16.30
CA ALA A 92 -0.64 -2.08 -15.67
C ALA A 92 -0.87 -0.95 -16.70
N VAL A 93 -0.18 -1.02 -17.85
CA VAL A 93 -0.40 -0.08 -18.97
C VAL A 93 -1.84 -0.18 -19.47
N LEU A 94 -2.38 -1.39 -19.64
CA LEU A 94 -3.76 -1.59 -20.07
C LEU A 94 -4.76 -1.00 -19.09
N ALA A 95 -4.60 -1.24 -17.78
CA ALA A 95 -5.43 -0.64 -16.75
C ALA A 95 -5.35 0.91 -16.78
N TYR A 96 -4.16 1.46 -16.98
CA TYR A 96 -3.95 2.90 -17.09
C TYR A 96 -4.57 3.50 -18.36
N THR A 97 -4.49 2.79 -19.49
CA THR A 97 -5.18 3.16 -20.73
C THR A 97 -6.68 3.19 -20.53
N VAL A 98 -7.28 2.15 -19.97
CA VAL A 98 -8.73 2.09 -19.73
C VAL A 98 -9.17 3.23 -18.81
N ALA A 99 -8.41 3.52 -17.76
CA ALA A 99 -8.72 4.62 -16.83
C ALA A 99 -8.62 6.02 -17.47
N ASN A 100 -7.79 6.19 -18.50
CA ASN A 100 -7.62 7.47 -19.20
C ASN A 100 -8.67 7.73 -20.29
N GLN A 101 -9.68 6.86 -20.42
CA GLN A 101 -10.84 7.14 -21.24
C GLN A 101 -11.66 8.28 -20.65
N THR A 102 -12.02 9.26 -21.48
CA THR A 102 -12.74 10.48 -21.05
C THR A 102 -13.99 10.21 -20.20
N GLY A 103 -14.87 9.30 -20.62
CA GLY A 103 -16.08 8.95 -19.86
C GLY A 103 -15.82 8.22 -18.53
N ILE A 104 -14.86 7.30 -18.52
CA ILE A 104 -14.49 6.51 -17.33
C ILE A 104 -13.83 7.41 -16.27
N ARG A 105 -12.95 8.30 -16.73
CA ARG A 105 -12.29 9.28 -15.87
C ARG A 105 -13.29 10.29 -15.31
N ALA A 106 -14.27 10.74 -16.10
CA ALA A 106 -15.35 11.60 -15.65
C ALA A 106 -16.23 10.93 -14.58
N ALA A 107 -16.42 9.61 -14.65
CA ALA A 107 -17.12 8.82 -13.63
C ALA A 107 -16.28 8.56 -12.36
N GLY A 108 -15.02 9.02 -12.33
CA GLY A 108 -14.13 8.91 -11.17
C GLY A 108 -13.54 7.51 -10.96
N PHE A 109 -13.47 6.68 -12.00
CA PHE A 109 -12.82 5.37 -11.93
C PHE A 109 -11.35 5.46 -12.35
N GLY A 110 -10.46 5.52 -11.35
CA GLY A 110 -9.01 5.59 -11.54
C GLY A 110 -8.39 4.27 -12.01
N TYR A 111 -7.09 4.32 -12.31
CA TYR A 111 -6.32 3.19 -12.82
C TYR A 111 -6.21 2.02 -11.83
N ALA A 112 -6.20 2.31 -10.52
CA ALA A 112 -6.18 1.28 -9.50
C ALA A 112 -7.47 0.44 -9.49
N PHE A 113 -8.64 1.05 -9.75
CA PHE A 113 -9.91 0.32 -9.89
C PHE A 113 -9.82 -0.73 -10.98
N TRP A 114 -9.36 -0.32 -12.17
CA TRP A 114 -9.24 -1.18 -13.32
C TRP A 114 -8.18 -2.25 -13.13
N ALA A 115 -7.04 -1.91 -12.53
CA ALA A 115 -5.99 -2.87 -12.19
C ALA A 115 -6.53 -3.96 -11.24
N LEU A 116 -7.33 -3.57 -10.25
CA LEU A 116 -7.96 -4.49 -9.30
C LEU A 116 -9.01 -5.37 -9.99
N LEU A 117 -9.90 -4.77 -10.78
CA LEU A 117 -10.95 -5.49 -11.50
C LEU A 117 -10.37 -6.52 -12.48
N ILE A 118 -9.34 -6.14 -13.25
CA ILE A 118 -8.62 -7.02 -14.16
C ILE A 118 -7.92 -8.14 -13.37
N GLY A 119 -7.22 -7.80 -12.29
CA GLY A 119 -6.54 -8.79 -11.44
C GLY A 119 -7.50 -9.80 -10.82
N LEU A 120 -8.64 -9.32 -10.30
CA LEU A 120 -9.70 -10.16 -9.74
C LEU A 120 -10.30 -11.07 -10.80
N PHE A 121 -10.58 -10.55 -11.99
CA PHE A 121 -11.09 -11.34 -13.11
C PHE A 121 -10.13 -12.47 -13.51
N ILE A 122 -8.84 -12.15 -13.68
CA ILE A 122 -7.81 -13.13 -14.04
C ILE A 122 -7.68 -14.20 -12.94
N ALA A 123 -7.64 -13.79 -11.67
CA ALA A 123 -7.48 -14.70 -10.54
C ALA A 123 -8.64 -15.70 -10.41
N ASN A 124 -9.87 -15.30 -10.78
CA ASN A 124 -11.06 -16.15 -10.66
C ASN A 124 -11.38 -16.97 -11.93
N THR A 125 -10.80 -16.63 -13.08
CA THR A 125 -11.08 -17.32 -14.35
C THR A 125 -10.00 -18.34 -14.69
N ILE A 126 -8.77 -17.88 -14.86
CA ILE A 126 -7.63 -18.68 -15.33
C ILE A 126 -6.68 -19.00 -14.17
N GLY A 127 -6.77 -18.22 -13.08
CA GLY A 127 -5.82 -18.26 -11.98
C GLY A 127 -4.49 -17.60 -12.35
N THR A 128 -3.68 -17.27 -11.33
CA THR A 128 -2.39 -16.61 -11.53
C THR A 128 -1.29 -17.65 -11.85
N PRO A 129 -0.71 -17.66 -13.07
CA PRO A 129 0.29 -18.65 -13.44
C PRO A 129 1.53 -18.57 -12.54
N GLN A 130 2.13 -19.72 -12.22
CA GLN A 130 3.24 -19.80 -11.27
C GLN A 130 4.47 -18.99 -11.70
N TRP A 131 4.73 -18.87 -13.01
CA TRP A 131 5.84 -18.08 -13.54
C TRP A 131 5.64 -16.57 -13.32
N MET A 132 4.40 -16.09 -13.38
CA MET A 132 4.04 -14.68 -13.20
C MET A 132 4.18 -14.23 -11.74
N LYS A 133 4.01 -15.15 -10.78
CA LYS A 133 4.16 -14.87 -9.34
C LYS A 133 5.52 -14.27 -8.98
N SER A 134 6.57 -14.56 -9.75
CA SER A 134 7.90 -14.00 -9.47
C SER A 134 7.94 -12.47 -9.58
N ALA A 135 7.10 -11.87 -10.44
CA ALA A 135 6.99 -10.42 -10.63
C ALA A 135 5.90 -9.76 -9.79
N ILE A 136 4.96 -10.51 -9.21
CA ILE A 136 3.89 -9.96 -8.35
C ILE A 136 4.45 -9.70 -6.94
N ARG A 137 5.31 -8.68 -6.83
CA ARG A 137 5.94 -8.23 -5.58
C ARG A 137 5.29 -6.94 -5.11
N SER A 138 4.06 -7.04 -4.63
CA SER A 138 3.26 -5.89 -4.20
C SER A 138 3.97 -5.05 -3.14
N GLU A 139 4.67 -5.70 -2.19
CA GLU A 139 5.44 -5.00 -1.17
C GLU A 139 6.56 -4.15 -1.78
N LEU A 140 7.40 -4.72 -2.66
CA LEU A 140 8.44 -3.96 -3.35
C LEU A 140 7.87 -2.72 -4.07
N TYR A 141 6.84 -2.90 -4.91
CA TYR A 141 6.30 -1.78 -5.70
C TYR A 141 5.59 -0.72 -4.84
N ILE A 142 4.74 -1.15 -3.91
CA ILE A 142 3.99 -0.23 -3.05
C ILE A 142 4.94 0.52 -2.13
N LYS A 143 5.90 -0.17 -1.49
CA LYS A 143 6.86 0.47 -0.57
C LYS A 143 7.75 1.46 -1.33
N THR A 144 8.25 1.13 -2.53
CA THR A 144 9.00 2.07 -3.37
C THR A 144 8.14 3.28 -3.78
N GLY A 145 6.90 3.05 -4.24
CA GLY A 145 5.96 4.11 -4.59
C GLY A 145 5.65 5.05 -3.42
N LEU A 146 5.51 4.51 -2.22
CA LEU A 146 5.28 5.28 -1.00
C LEU A 146 6.48 6.15 -0.61
N VAL A 147 7.71 5.70 -0.82
CA VAL A 147 8.89 6.54 -0.59
C VAL A 147 8.90 7.72 -1.56
N PHE A 148 8.53 7.51 -2.84
CA PHE A 148 8.36 8.62 -3.78
C PHE A 148 7.25 9.57 -3.37
N LEU A 149 6.09 9.04 -2.98
CA LEU A 149 4.99 9.84 -2.48
C LEU A 149 5.43 10.65 -1.25
N GLY A 150 6.19 10.05 -0.34
CA GLY A 150 6.79 10.73 0.80
C GLY A 150 7.75 11.83 0.37
N ALA A 151 8.64 11.57 -0.58
CA ALA A 151 9.56 12.55 -1.13
C ALA A 151 8.83 13.71 -1.83
N GLU A 152 7.76 13.44 -2.57
CA GLU A 152 6.90 14.45 -3.21
C GLU A 152 6.19 15.33 -2.16
N ILE A 153 5.70 14.71 -1.09
CA ILE A 153 4.83 15.38 -0.11
C ILE A 153 5.61 16.13 0.98
N LEU A 154 6.86 15.72 1.26
CA LEU A 154 7.72 16.35 2.27
C LEU A 154 8.05 17.81 1.93
N PHE A 155 8.04 18.20 0.65
CA PHE A 155 8.44 19.55 0.22
C PHE A 155 7.31 20.59 0.16
N GLY A 156 6.06 20.25 0.52
CA GLY A 156 5.00 21.28 0.63
C GLY A 156 3.62 20.80 1.07
N ASN A 157 3.26 19.54 0.81
CA ASN A 157 1.91 19.04 1.07
C ASN A 157 1.70 18.63 2.53
N ILE A 158 2.72 18.22 3.30
CA ILE A 158 2.55 17.96 4.75
C ILE A 158 2.09 19.22 5.52
N LEU A 159 2.52 20.41 5.09
CA LEU A 159 2.07 21.67 5.68
C LEU A 159 0.60 21.97 5.35
N ASN A 160 0.10 21.53 4.18
CA ASN A 160 -1.28 21.76 3.72
C ASN A 160 -2.27 20.62 4.09
N LEU A 161 -1.81 19.37 4.15
CA LEU A 161 -2.49 18.23 4.81
C LEU A 161 -2.71 18.55 6.31
N GLY A 162 -1.80 19.37 6.84
CA GLY A 162 -1.97 20.14 8.06
C GLY A 162 -1.95 19.33 9.35
N LEU A 163 -2.13 20.05 10.45
CA LEU A 163 -2.42 19.49 11.77
C LEU A 163 -3.51 18.40 11.76
N PRO A 164 -4.61 18.46 10.97
CA PRO A 164 -5.70 17.49 11.06
C PRO A 164 -5.30 16.05 10.72
N GLY A 165 -4.56 15.82 9.64
CA GLY A 165 -4.12 14.47 9.26
C GLY A 165 -3.15 13.87 10.28
N LEU A 166 -2.25 14.71 10.82
CA LEU A 166 -1.36 14.35 11.92
C LEU A 166 -2.16 14.05 13.20
N PHE A 167 -3.17 14.87 13.52
CA PHE A 167 -4.05 14.69 14.67
C PHE A 167 -4.82 13.38 14.59
N VAL A 168 -5.40 13.06 13.43
CA VAL A 168 -6.10 11.79 13.23
C VAL A 168 -5.14 10.63 13.44
N ALA A 169 -3.96 10.64 12.81
CA ALA A 169 -3.00 9.55 12.97
C ALA A 169 -2.49 9.42 14.41
N TRP A 170 -2.08 10.51 15.06
CA TRP A 170 -1.45 10.50 16.40
C TRP A 170 -2.43 10.42 17.57
N PHE A 171 -3.64 10.97 17.45
CA PHE A 171 -4.61 11.02 18.54
C PHE A 171 -5.65 9.91 18.44
N VAL A 172 -6.21 9.67 17.25
CA VAL A 172 -7.28 8.67 17.09
C VAL A 172 -6.73 7.26 17.29
N THR A 173 -5.53 6.97 16.77
CA THR A 173 -4.89 5.64 16.92
C THR A 173 -4.77 5.18 18.38
N PRO A 174 -4.12 5.92 19.31
CA PRO A 174 -4.03 5.49 20.70
C PRO A 174 -5.40 5.46 21.40
N VAL A 175 -6.30 6.39 21.08
CA VAL A 175 -7.66 6.41 21.65
C VAL A 175 -8.42 5.14 21.27
N VAL A 176 -8.43 4.77 19.99
CA VAL A 176 -9.10 3.56 19.49
C VAL A 176 -8.43 2.31 20.06
N LEU A 177 -7.10 2.27 20.15
CA LEU A 177 -6.37 1.14 20.73
C LEU A 177 -6.76 0.91 22.20
N ILE A 178 -6.75 1.97 23.01
CA ILE A 178 -7.14 1.90 24.43
C ILE A 178 -8.60 1.51 24.55
N PHE A 179 -9.48 2.14 23.75
CA PHE A 179 -10.90 1.83 23.73
C PHE A 179 -11.16 0.37 23.39
N MET A 180 -10.57 -0.15 22.31
CA MET A 180 -10.73 -1.55 21.88
C MET A 180 -10.18 -2.53 22.90
N TYR A 181 -9.02 -2.23 23.50
CA TYR A 181 -8.49 -3.05 24.59
C TYR A 181 -9.44 -3.08 25.78
N GLN A 182 -9.98 -1.92 26.16
CA GLN A 182 -10.87 -1.81 27.30
C GLN A 182 -12.23 -2.48 27.04
N PHE A 183 -12.76 -2.32 25.83
CA PHE A 183 -13.99 -2.93 25.35
C PHE A 183 -13.86 -4.46 25.32
N GLY A 184 -12.80 -4.98 24.71
CA GLY A 184 -12.55 -6.43 24.63
C GLY A 184 -12.34 -7.09 25.99
N THR A 185 -11.66 -6.41 26.92
CA THR A 185 -11.34 -6.98 28.24
C THR A 185 -12.45 -6.83 29.28
N ARG A 186 -13.15 -5.68 29.36
CA ARG A 186 -14.17 -5.44 30.40
C ARG A 186 -15.60 -5.74 29.94
N ILE A 187 -15.92 -5.47 28.68
CA ILE A 187 -17.30 -5.62 28.18
C ILE A 187 -17.47 -7.00 27.55
N LEU A 188 -16.65 -7.33 26.56
CA LEU A 188 -16.69 -8.66 25.92
C LEU A 188 -16.08 -9.76 26.79
N LYS A 189 -15.33 -9.39 27.85
CA LYS A 189 -14.71 -10.31 28.82
C LYS A 189 -13.89 -11.43 28.16
N ILE A 190 -13.19 -11.09 27.08
CA ILE A 190 -12.36 -12.06 26.35
C ILE A 190 -11.22 -12.51 27.27
N GLY A 191 -11.09 -13.83 27.48
CA GLY A 191 -10.15 -14.41 28.44
C GLY A 191 -8.68 -14.17 28.11
N SER A 192 -8.33 -14.08 26.82
CA SER A 192 -6.96 -13.77 26.39
C SER A 192 -6.74 -12.28 26.21
N ARG A 193 -6.01 -11.65 27.14
CA ARG A 193 -5.64 -10.24 27.03
C ARG A 193 -4.64 -9.98 25.90
N SER A 194 -3.74 -10.94 25.62
CA SER A 194 -2.78 -10.85 24.52
C SER A 194 -3.49 -10.86 23.17
N LEU A 195 -4.53 -11.68 23.00
CA LEU A 195 -5.36 -11.65 21.80
C LEU A 195 -6.04 -10.29 21.62
N VAL A 196 -6.66 -9.76 22.68
CA VAL A 196 -7.39 -8.49 22.62
C VAL A 196 -6.47 -7.34 22.22
N ILE A 197 -5.28 -7.22 22.82
CA ILE A 197 -4.36 -6.13 22.48
C ILE A 197 -3.80 -6.28 21.06
N VAL A 198 -3.59 -7.51 20.57
CA VAL A 198 -3.15 -7.75 19.19
C VAL A 198 -4.24 -7.38 18.19
N ILE A 199 -5.51 -7.73 18.45
CA ILE A 199 -6.64 -7.31 17.61
C ILE A 199 -6.82 -5.79 17.66
N ALA A 200 -6.74 -5.19 18.84
CA ALA A 200 -6.83 -3.73 19.00
C ALA A 200 -5.73 -3.02 18.21
N ALA A 201 -4.48 -3.49 18.29
CA ALA A 201 -3.37 -2.93 17.53
C ALA A 201 -3.51 -3.17 16.02
N ALA A 202 -4.01 -4.33 15.60
CA ALA A 202 -4.25 -4.63 14.19
C ALA A 202 -5.25 -3.63 13.59
N THR A 203 -6.36 -3.37 14.29
CA THR A 203 -7.49 -2.57 13.79
C THR A 203 -7.35 -1.06 13.99
N SER A 204 -6.44 -0.61 14.85
CA SER A 204 -6.26 0.83 15.15
C SER A 204 -5.05 1.47 14.49
N VAL A 205 -4.11 0.68 13.96
CA VAL A 205 -2.84 1.17 13.43
C VAL A 205 -2.69 0.82 11.96
N CYS A 206 -2.19 -0.37 11.62
CA CYS A 206 -1.81 -0.70 10.24
C CYS A 206 -2.04 -2.17 9.87
N GLY A 207 -2.95 -2.84 10.58
CA GLY A 207 -3.23 -4.25 10.36
C GLY A 207 -2.07 -5.15 10.78
N VAL A 208 -1.55 -5.88 9.81
CA VAL A 208 -0.66 -7.03 10.02
C VAL A 208 0.67 -6.64 10.68
N SER A 209 1.29 -5.54 10.24
CA SER A 209 2.58 -5.11 10.78
C SER A 209 2.49 -4.72 12.26
N ALA A 210 1.42 -4.02 12.65
CA ALA A 210 1.15 -3.69 14.04
C ALA A 210 0.82 -4.94 14.86
N ALA A 211 0.00 -5.86 14.31
CA ALA A 211 -0.32 -7.12 14.97
C ALA A 211 0.94 -7.94 15.30
N ILE A 212 1.88 -8.05 14.35
CA ILE A 212 3.15 -8.76 14.54
C ILE A 212 4.00 -8.08 15.62
N ALA A 213 4.19 -6.76 15.53
CA ALA A 213 5.01 -6.02 16.48
C ALA A 213 4.43 -6.08 17.91
N VAL A 214 3.12 -5.91 18.05
CA VAL A 214 2.42 -5.96 19.33
C VAL A 214 2.31 -7.39 19.87
N ALA A 215 2.16 -8.40 19.01
CA ALA A 215 2.20 -9.81 19.44
C ALA A 215 3.55 -10.16 20.06
N ALA A 216 4.65 -9.68 19.47
CA ALA A 216 5.98 -9.85 20.05
C ALA A 216 6.11 -9.11 21.40
N ALA A 217 5.64 -7.87 21.48
CA ALA A 217 5.67 -7.06 22.71
C ALA A 217 4.83 -7.65 23.86
N ALA A 218 3.63 -8.15 23.55
CA ALA A 218 2.69 -8.71 24.52
C ALA A 218 2.89 -10.23 24.77
N ARG A 219 3.93 -10.83 24.18
CA ARG A 219 4.18 -12.30 24.22
C ARG A 219 2.94 -13.12 23.85
N ALA A 220 2.23 -12.69 22.82
CA ALA A 220 1.02 -13.35 22.33
C ALA A 220 1.37 -14.69 21.66
N LYS A 221 0.42 -15.64 21.69
CA LYS A 221 0.61 -16.94 21.03
C LYS A 221 0.54 -16.80 19.51
N LYS A 222 1.17 -17.72 18.78
CA LYS A 222 1.16 -17.70 17.31
C LYS A 222 -0.26 -17.80 16.76
N GLU A 223 -1.11 -18.60 17.40
CA GLU A 223 -2.50 -18.82 17.00
C GLU A 223 -3.32 -17.53 17.15
N GLU A 224 -3.05 -16.73 18.19
CA GLU A 224 -3.71 -15.44 18.43
C GLU A 224 -3.32 -14.40 17.38
N LEU A 225 -2.03 -14.36 17.02
CA LEU A 225 -1.54 -13.52 15.93
C LEU A 225 -2.18 -13.91 14.59
N THR A 226 -2.19 -15.21 14.25
CA THR A 226 -2.79 -15.70 13.00
C THR A 226 -4.28 -15.36 12.93
N LEU A 227 -5.01 -15.51 14.03
CA LEU A 227 -6.43 -15.17 14.10
C LEU A 227 -6.67 -13.66 13.91
N ALA A 228 -5.90 -12.81 14.59
CA ALA A 228 -6.03 -11.36 14.47
C ALA A 228 -5.70 -10.86 13.05
N VAL A 229 -4.64 -11.39 12.44
CA VAL A 229 -4.24 -11.09 11.07
C VAL A 229 -5.31 -11.54 10.07
N GLY A 230 -5.83 -12.76 10.21
CA GLY A 230 -6.87 -13.29 9.34
C GLY A 230 -8.14 -12.44 9.37
N MET A 231 -8.60 -12.05 10.57
CA MET A 231 -9.76 -11.18 10.73
C MET A 231 -9.54 -9.79 10.11
N SER A 232 -8.39 -9.16 10.38
CA SER A 232 -8.04 -7.84 9.83
C SER A 232 -8.03 -7.86 8.29
N LEU A 233 -7.48 -8.90 7.68
CA LEU A 233 -7.44 -9.02 6.21
C LEU A 233 -8.84 -9.15 5.60
N ILE A 234 -9.74 -9.94 6.20
CA ILE A 234 -11.12 -10.07 5.72
C ILE A 234 -11.82 -8.71 5.74
N PHE A 235 -11.75 -7.99 6.86
CA PHE A 235 -12.35 -6.67 6.99
C PHE A 235 -11.71 -5.65 6.03
N THR A 236 -10.39 -5.72 5.84
CA THR A 236 -9.67 -4.85 4.90
C THR A 236 -10.23 -4.97 3.48
N VAL A 237 -10.44 -6.20 3.00
CA VAL A 237 -10.99 -6.44 1.65
C VAL A 237 -12.41 -5.86 1.52
N VAL A 238 -13.25 -6.05 2.55
CA VAL A 238 -14.61 -5.51 2.57
C VAL A 238 -14.59 -3.98 2.58
N MET A 239 -13.81 -3.37 3.48
CA MET A 239 -13.72 -1.92 3.62
C MET A 239 -13.15 -1.22 2.39
N MET A 240 -12.19 -1.85 1.70
CA MET A 240 -11.61 -1.35 0.46
C MET A 240 -12.67 -1.05 -0.61
N VAL A 241 -13.72 -1.86 -0.68
CA VAL A 241 -14.82 -1.67 -1.63
C VAL A 241 -15.94 -0.84 -1.01
N ALA A 242 -16.30 -1.11 0.24
CA ALA A 242 -17.45 -0.51 0.89
C ALA A 242 -17.23 0.97 1.27
N MET A 243 -16.05 1.36 1.75
CA MET A 243 -15.82 2.72 2.24
C MET A 243 -15.91 3.77 1.14
N PRO A 244 -15.29 3.62 -0.05
CA PRO A 244 -15.43 4.61 -1.11
C PRO A 244 -16.90 4.82 -1.54
N ALA A 245 -17.68 3.73 -1.58
CA ALA A 245 -19.11 3.80 -1.87
C ALA A 245 -19.87 4.57 -0.76
N LEU A 246 -19.54 4.32 0.51
CA LEU A 246 -20.15 5.00 1.65
C LEU A 246 -19.81 6.50 1.68
N VAL A 247 -18.55 6.87 1.40
CA VAL A 247 -18.12 8.28 1.31
C VAL A 247 -18.92 9.03 0.24
N ARG A 248 -19.07 8.42 -0.95
CA ARG A 248 -19.87 8.98 -2.04
C ARG A 248 -21.36 9.08 -1.67
N ALA A 249 -21.92 8.05 -1.04
CA ALA A 249 -23.34 8.01 -0.66
C ALA A 249 -23.69 9.06 0.41
N LEU A 250 -22.76 9.35 1.32
CA LEU A 250 -22.92 10.38 2.35
C LEU A 250 -22.66 11.81 1.82
N GLY A 251 -22.23 11.95 0.56
CA GLY A 251 -21.87 13.26 -0.01
C GLY A 251 -20.72 13.93 0.73
N MET A 252 -19.83 13.16 1.36
CA MET A 252 -18.71 13.71 2.11
C MET A 252 -17.68 14.36 1.20
N ASP A 253 -17.03 15.39 1.74
CA ASP A 253 -15.88 16.00 1.11
C ASP A 253 -14.80 14.95 0.81
N PRO A 254 -14.25 14.88 -0.43
CA PRO A 254 -13.28 13.87 -0.82
C PRO A 254 -12.00 13.86 0.02
N VAL A 255 -11.56 15.01 0.55
CA VAL A 255 -10.37 15.11 1.41
C VAL A 255 -10.64 14.47 2.76
N VAL A 256 -11.81 14.76 3.35
CA VAL A 256 -12.24 14.16 4.63
C VAL A 256 -12.47 12.66 4.47
N GLY A 257 -13.14 12.25 3.39
CA GLY A 257 -13.35 10.85 3.06
C GLY A 257 -12.04 10.09 2.84
N ALA A 258 -11.07 10.70 2.16
CA ALA A 258 -9.73 10.14 1.97
C ALA A 258 -8.98 9.97 3.29
N ALA A 259 -9.03 10.96 4.18
CA ALA A 259 -8.42 10.86 5.49
C ALA A 259 -9.06 9.75 6.33
N TRP A 260 -10.39 9.56 6.22
CA TRP A 260 -11.10 8.48 6.90
C TRP A 260 -10.71 7.10 6.36
N ILE A 261 -10.65 6.93 5.04
CA ILE A 261 -10.16 5.70 4.38
C ILE A 261 -8.72 5.40 4.82
N GLY A 262 -7.85 6.41 4.78
CA GLY A 262 -6.45 6.32 5.17
C GLY A 262 -6.25 5.90 6.62
N GLY A 263 -7.09 6.41 7.53
CA GLY A 263 -7.02 6.06 8.96
C GLY A 263 -7.61 4.70 9.32
N THR A 264 -8.49 4.13 8.48
CA THR A 264 -9.29 2.95 8.85
C THR A 264 -8.92 1.68 8.11
N ILE A 265 -8.51 1.76 6.83
CA ILE A 265 -8.20 0.54 6.08
C ILE A 265 -6.82 0.02 6.48
N ASP A 266 -6.75 -1.25 6.86
CA ASP A 266 -5.59 -1.86 7.55
C ASP A 266 -4.53 -2.47 6.62
N ALA A 267 -4.52 -2.09 5.34
CA ALA A 267 -3.44 -2.44 4.42
C ALA A 267 -3.16 -1.28 3.47
N THR A 268 -1.90 -0.86 3.38
CA THR A 268 -1.52 0.32 2.58
C THR A 268 -1.91 0.18 1.10
N GLY A 269 -1.76 -1.02 0.52
CA GLY A 269 -2.21 -1.27 -0.85
C GLY A 269 -3.72 -1.13 -1.03
N ALA A 270 -4.50 -1.59 -0.04
CA ALA A 270 -5.96 -1.46 -0.07
C ALA A 270 -6.41 -0.01 0.16
N VAL A 271 -5.70 0.76 1.01
CA VAL A 271 -5.92 2.19 1.22
C VAL A 271 -5.74 2.96 -0.08
N VAL A 272 -4.61 2.75 -0.76
CA VAL A 272 -4.30 3.42 -2.03
C VAL A 272 -5.36 3.04 -3.07
N ALA A 273 -5.70 1.75 -3.18
CA ALA A 273 -6.75 1.29 -4.09
C ALA A 273 -8.11 1.93 -3.80
N ALA A 274 -8.51 2.02 -2.52
CA ALA A 274 -9.77 2.64 -2.11
C ALA A 274 -9.78 4.17 -2.31
N GLY A 275 -8.67 4.85 -1.99
CA GLY A 275 -8.51 6.29 -2.19
C GLY A 275 -8.56 6.67 -3.67
N ALA A 276 -7.98 5.85 -4.55
CA ALA A 276 -8.06 6.01 -6.00
C ALA A 276 -9.50 5.96 -6.54
N LEU A 277 -10.43 5.29 -5.82
CA LEU A 277 -11.87 5.32 -6.14
C LEU A 277 -12.54 6.63 -5.76
N LEU A 278 -11.90 7.51 -4.97
CA LEU A 278 -12.41 8.85 -4.68
C LEU A 278 -11.72 9.93 -5.53
N GLY A 279 -10.65 9.59 -6.23
CA GLY A 279 -9.91 10.47 -7.12
C GLY A 279 -8.41 10.53 -6.79
N GLU A 280 -7.65 11.14 -7.71
CA GLU A 280 -6.17 11.19 -7.64
C GLU A 280 -5.67 11.95 -6.40
N GLN A 281 -6.31 13.07 -6.05
CA GLN A 281 -5.97 13.81 -4.84
C GLN A 281 -6.30 13.02 -3.57
N ALA A 282 -7.44 12.33 -3.54
CA ALA A 282 -7.89 11.51 -2.41
C ALA A 282 -6.97 10.29 -2.19
N GLU A 283 -6.49 9.67 -3.27
CA GLU A 283 -5.48 8.60 -3.23
C GLU A 283 -4.23 9.03 -2.48
N GLN A 284 -3.66 10.18 -2.85
CA GLN A 284 -2.46 10.73 -2.22
C GLN A 284 -2.69 11.01 -0.72
N ILE A 285 -3.81 11.66 -0.37
CA ILE A 285 -4.16 11.98 1.01
C ILE A 285 -4.31 10.70 1.85
N ALA A 286 -5.08 9.73 1.37
CA ALA A 286 -5.32 8.48 2.08
C ALA A 286 -4.02 7.71 2.34
N ALA A 287 -3.15 7.64 1.32
CA ALA A 287 -1.85 7.00 1.42
C ALA A 287 -0.95 7.68 2.46
N VAL A 288 -0.92 9.02 2.51
CA VAL A 288 -0.12 9.77 3.49
C VAL A 288 -0.62 9.54 4.91
N VAL A 289 -1.92 9.67 5.14
CA VAL A 289 -2.50 9.44 6.48
C VAL A 289 -2.12 8.04 6.97
N LYS A 290 -2.18 7.03 6.10
CA LYS A 290 -1.74 5.68 6.45
C LYS A 290 -0.24 5.58 6.72
N MET A 291 0.60 6.24 5.92
CA MET A 291 2.03 6.26 6.16
C MET A 291 2.40 6.86 7.51
N VAL A 292 1.77 7.98 7.88
CA VAL A 292 1.98 8.60 9.21
C VAL A 292 1.56 7.63 10.32
N GLN A 293 0.46 6.91 10.14
CA GLN A 293 0.00 5.90 11.10
C GLN A 293 0.99 4.72 11.21
N ASN A 294 1.62 4.30 10.10
CA ASN A 294 2.65 3.26 10.11
C ASN A 294 3.90 3.67 10.90
N MET A 295 4.23 4.96 10.98
CA MET A 295 5.36 5.45 11.78
C MET A 295 5.13 5.23 13.29
N LEU A 296 3.86 5.10 13.73
CA LEU A 296 3.51 4.92 15.14
C LEU A 296 3.71 3.48 15.65
N ILE A 297 3.90 2.50 14.77
CA ILE A 297 4.01 1.08 15.15
C ILE A 297 5.08 0.88 16.22
N GLY A 298 6.26 1.49 16.04
CA GLY A 298 7.37 1.36 16.99
C GLY A 298 7.03 1.93 18.37
N VAL A 299 6.40 3.10 18.41
CA VAL A 299 5.97 3.75 19.65
C VAL A 299 4.91 2.91 20.35
N VAL A 300 3.90 2.44 19.62
CA VAL A 300 2.82 1.60 20.17
C VAL A 300 3.38 0.27 20.70
N ALA A 301 4.24 -0.41 19.94
CA ALA A 301 4.85 -1.66 20.38
C ALA A 301 5.70 -1.47 21.65
N PHE A 302 6.46 -0.37 21.74
CA PHE A 302 7.22 -0.02 22.94
C PHE A 302 6.31 0.21 24.15
N LEU A 303 5.26 1.03 24.00
CA LEU A 303 4.32 1.31 25.09
C LEU A 303 3.58 0.04 25.56
N VAL A 304 3.18 -0.83 24.63
CA VAL A 304 2.60 -2.12 24.98
C VAL A 304 3.61 -2.98 25.73
N ALA A 305 4.87 -3.05 25.29
CA ALA A 305 5.91 -3.81 25.98
C ALA A 305 6.11 -3.31 27.42
N VAL A 306 6.20 -1.99 27.62
CA VAL A 306 6.30 -1.38 28.95
C VAL A 306 5.10 -1.76 29.82
N PHE A 307 3.88 -1.63 29.29
CA PHE A 307 2.66 -1.99 30.01
C PHE A 307 2.60 -3.49 30.37
N TRP A 308 3.15 -4.36 29.52
CA TRP A 308 3.14 -5.81 29.71
C TRP A 308 4.25 -6.34 30.64
N VAL A 309 5.31 -5.56 30.83
CA VAL A 309 6.41 -5.88 31.77
C VAL A 309 6.13 -5.30 33.17
N THR A 310 5.40 -4.19 33.25
CA THR A 310 5.06 -3.52 34.52
C THR A 310 3.84 -4.12 35.22
N ARG A 311 3.15 -5.07 34.60
CA ARG A 311 2.06 -5.86 35.17
C ARG A 311 2.46 -7.31 35.33
#